data_AF-A0A8T4MDD1-F1
#
_entry.id   AF-A0A8T4MDD1-F1
#
_cell.length_a   1.000
_cell.length_b   1.000
_cell.length_c   1.000
_cell.angle_alpha   90.00
_cell.angle_beta   90.00
_cell.angle_gamma   90.00
#
_symmetry.space_group_name_H-M   'P 1'
#
loop_
_entity.id
_entity.type
_entity.pdbx_description
1 polymer ?
#
loop_
_entity_poly.entity_id
_entity_poly.type
_entity_poly.pdbx_seq_one_letter_code
_entity_poly.pdbx_strand_id
1 'polypeptide(L)'
;MTNKKAVLTANLIYILLVVAFVVVMFLFIQAQMSGASTWSDYYAKQIVQVINYAESGQKITLDVQRATEIAAGNEISRFQEMFEFDNVNSQVCVKLSLGVKTCYYYFNNVDIIDPEMVLGRPINLLEFNVKEKAIRSSNE
;
A
#
# COMPACT_ATOMS: atom_id res chain seq x y z
N MET A 1 46.22 -5.38 35.52
CA MET A 1 45.19 -6.38 35.85
C MET A 1 43.91 -6.00 35.12
N THR A 2 43.65 -6.63 33.97
CA THR A 2 42.43 -6.38 33.20
C THR A 2 41.25 -6.85 34.04
N ASN A 3 40.38 -5.91 34.45
CA ASN A 3 39.22 -6.23 35.26
C ASN A 3 38.35 -7.24 34.51
N LYS A 4 38.37 -8.51 34.94
CA LYS A 4 37.59 -9.60 34.32
C LYS A 4 36.10 -9.23 34.18
N LYS A 5 35.60 -8.41 35.11
CA LYS A 5 34.27 -7.80 35.07
C LYS A 5 34.06 -6.90 33.85
N ALA A 6 35.03 -6.05 33.50
CA ALA A 6 34.93 -5.15 32.35
C ALA A 6 34.91 -5.92 31.02
N VAL A 7 35.72 -6.98 30.90
CA VAL A 7 35.73 -7.86 29.72
C VAL A 7 34.41 -8.62 29.58
N LEU A 8 33.87 -9.12 30.69
CA LEU A 8 32.58 -9.83 30.70
C LEU A 8 31.41 -8.89 30.34
N THR A 9 31.38 -7.68 30.90
CA THR A 9 30.35 -6.68 30.59
C THR A 9 30.43 -6.22 29.13
N ALA A 10 31.62 -6.00 28.59
CA ALA A 10 31.80 -5.62 27.19
C ALA A 10 31.28 -6.71 26.23
N ASN A 11 31.59 -7.98 26.50
CA ASN A 11 31.10 -9.10 25.70
C ASN A 11 29.58 -9.26 25.80
N LEU A 12 29.00 -9.04 26.98
CA LEU A 12 27.55 -9.09 27.17
C LEU A 12 26.83 -8.01 26.34
N ILE A 13 27.33 -6.77 26.38
CA ILE A 13 26.79 -5.67 25.58
C ILE A 13 26.89 -5.97 24.09
N TYR A 14 28.03 -6.51 23.64
CA TYR A 14 28.21 -6.91 22.25
C TYR A 14 27.19 -7.97 21.81
N ILE A 15 26.99 -9.02 22.62
CA ILE A 15 26.02 -10.08 22.32
C ILE A 15 24.60 -9.51 22.24
N LEU A 16 24.22 -8.62 23.17
CA LEU A 16 22.90 -7.98 23.14
C LEU A 16 22.70 -7.13 21.88
N LEU A 17 23.71 -6.38 21.45
CA LEU A 17 23.66 -5.60 20.21
C LEU A 17 23.53 -6.49 18.98
N VAL A 18 24.27 -7.60 18.93
CA VAL A 18 24.18 -8.56 17.81
C VAL A 18 22.79 -9.20 17.77
N VAL A 19 22.24 -9.62 18.91
CA VAL A 19 20.89 -10.18 18.98
C VAL A 19 19.85 -9.16 18.53
N ALA A 20 19.93 -7.92 19.02
CA ALA A 20 19.04 -6.84 18.58
C ALA A 20 19.15 -6.59 17.08
N PHE A 21 20.36 -6.55 16.53
CA PHE A 21 20.61 -6.39 15.11
C PHE A 21 19.99 -7.52 14.27
N VAL A 22 20.17 -8.78 14.69
CA VAL A 22 19.60 -9.95 14.01
C VAL A 22 18.08 -9.92 14.05
N VAL A 23 17.47 -9.52 15.16
CA VAL A 23 16.01 -9.37 15.27
C VAL A 23 15.48 -8.31 14.31
N VAL A 24 16.11 -7.12 14.29
CA VAL A 24 15.72 -6.05 13.36
C VAL A 24 15.90 -6.49 11.90
N MET A 25 17.00 -7.16 11.58
CA MET A 25 17.26 -7.68 10.24
C MET A 25 16.23 -8.74 9.82
N PHE A 26 15.84 -9.64 10.73
CA PHE A 26 14.82 -10.64 10.47
C PHE A 26 13.44 -10.00 10.20
N LEU A 27 13.04 -9.02 11.01
CA LEU A 27 11.80 -8.26 10.81
C LEU A 27 11.82 -7.51 9.47
N PHE A 28 12.96 -6.91 9.11
CA PHE A 28 13.13 -6.22 7.83
C PHE A 28 13.00 -7.17 6.62
N ILE A 29 13.63 -8.34 6.68
CA ILE A 29 13.52 -9.36 5.62
C ILE A 29 12.08 -9.85 5.49
N GLN A 30 11.40 -10.13 6.60
CA GLN A 30 9.99 -10.55 6.57
C GLN A 30 9.09 -9.48 5.93
N ALA A 31 9.31 -8.20 6.26
CA ALA A 31 8.58 -7.10 5.62
C ALA A 31 8.82 -7.06 4.10
N GLN A 32 10.05 -7.34 3.66
CA GLN A 32 10.40 -7.35 2.23
C GLN A 32 9.93 -8.61 1.49
N MET A 33 9.88 -9.78 2.16
CA MET A 33 9.51 -11.07 1.56
C MET A 33 8.08 -11.09 1.02
N SER A 34 7.17 -10.33 1.63
CA SER A 34 5.78 -10.21 1.13
C SER A 34 5.68 -9.54 -0.25
N GLY A 35 6.75 -8.85 -0.68
CA GLY A 35 6.74 -8.02 -1.89
C GLY A 35 5.73 -6.86 -1.82
N ALA A 36 5.19 -6.56 -0.63
CA ALA A 36 4.08 -5.62 -0.46
C ALA A 36 4.39 -4.24 -1.06
N SER A 37 5.61 -3.73 -0.90
CA SER A 37 6.01 -2.46 -1.53
C SER A 37 5.97 -2.52 -3.06
N THR A 38 6.46 -3.61 -3.67
CA THR A 38 6.43 -3.81 -5.12
C THR A 38 5.00 -3.96 -5.63
N TRP A 39 4.16 -4.70 -4.92
CA TRP A 39 2.76 -4.88 -5.29
C TRP A 39 1.94 -3.61 -5.09
N SER A 40 2.16 -2.85 -4.01
CA SER A 40 1.55 -1.53 -3.82
C SER A 40 1.89 -0.60 -4.99
N ASP A 41 3.15 -0.56 -5.40
CA ASP A 41 3.61 0.25 -6.53
C ASP A 41 2.95 -0.19 -7.86
N TYR A 42 2.92 -1.49 -8.12
CA TYR A 42 2.28 -2.07 -9.30
C TYR A 42 0.79 -1.69 -9.37
N TYR A 43 0.03 -1.95 -8.30
CA TYR A 43 -1.40 -1.70 -8.28
C TYR A 43 -1.72 -0.20 -8.34
N ALA A 44 -0.96 0.65 -7.64
CA ALA A 44 -1.19 2.09 -7.69
C ALA A 44 -0.99 2.63 -9.12
N LYS A 45 0.07 2.18 -9.83
CA LYS A 45 0.29 2.54 -11.24
C LYS A 45 -0.78 2.00 -12.16
N GLN A 46 -1.18 0.74 -11.99
CA GLN A 46 -2.20 0.11 -12.81
C GLN A 46 -3.54 0.84 -12.68
N ILE A 47 -3.96 1.14 -11.45
CA ILE A 47 -5.21 1.86 -11.17
C ILE A 47 -5.15 3.26 -11.80
N VAL A 48 -4.06 4.00 -11.59
CA VAL A 48 -3.87 5.33 -12.21
C VAL A 48 -3.90 5.26 -13.74
N GLN A 49 -3.25 4.26 -14.33
CA GLN A 49 -3.25 4.08 -15.78
C GLN A 49 -4.67 3.83 -16.30
N VAL A 50 -5.44 2.99 -15.63
CA VAL A 50 -6.82 2.69 -16.00
C VAL A 50 -7.70 3.94 -15.87
N ILE A 51 -7.58 4.70 -14.78
CA ILE A 51 -8.29 5.97 -14.61
C ILE A 51 -7.90 6.97 -15.71
N ASN A 52 -6.63 7.01 -16.10
CA ASN A 52 -6.16 7.91 -17.16
C ASN A 52 -6.78 7.61 -18.54
N TYR A 53 -7.17 6.36 -18.78
CA TYR A 53 -7.81 5.94 -20.03
C TYR A 53 -9.34 5.81 -19.92
N ALA A 54 -9.90 5.94 -18.73
CA ALA A 54 -11.33 5.77 -18.50
C ALA A 54 -12.13 6.95 -19.06
N GLU A 55 -13.26 6.65 -19.69
CA GLU A 55 -14.25 7.65 -20.07
C GLU A 55 -15.28 7.84 -18.95
N SER A 56 -15.90 9.02 -18.90
CA SER A 56 -16.98 9.31 -17.97
C SER A 56 -18.15 8.33 -18.17
N GLY A 57 -18.68 7.80 -17.07
CA GLY A 57 -19.75 6.81 -17.06
C GLY A 57 -19.28 5.36 -17.15
N GLN A 58 -17.98 5.10 -17.27
CA GLN A 58 -17.45 3.73 -17.26
C GLN A 58 -17.36 3.17 -15.84
N LYS A 59 -17.71 1.88 -15.72
CA LYS A 59 -17.42 1.07 -14.54
C LYS A 59 -16.10 0.35 -14.76
N ILE A 60 -15.17 0.51 -13.82
CA ILE A 60 -13.88 -0.15 -13.83
C ILE A 60 -13.92 -1.32 -12.85
N THR A 61 -13.40 -2.47 -13.30
CA THR A 61 -13.23 -3.68 -12.48
C THR A 61 -11.79 -4.16 -12.60
N LEU A 62 -11.11 -4.33 -11.47
CA LEU A 62 -9.71 -4.77 -11.40
C LEU A 62 -9.58 -6.00 -10.52
N ASP A 63 -8.78 -6.98 -10.96
CA ASP A 63 -8.38 -8.10 -10.12
C ASP A 63 -7.36 -7.63 -9.08
N VAL A 64 -7.77 -7.68 -7.82
CA VAL A 64 -6.95 -7.32 -6.65
C VAL A 64 -6.75 -8.51 -5.72
N GLN A 65 -6.94 -9.75 -6.21
CA GLN A 65 -6.75 -10.97 -5.44
C GLN A 65 -5.38 -10.99 -4.77
N ARG A 66 -4.32 -10.74 -5.55
CA ARG A 66 -2.96 -10.76 -5.01
C ARG A 66 -2.72 -9.64 -3.99
N ALA A 67 -3.27 -8.44 -4.21
CA ALA A 67 -3.21 -7.35 -3.25
C ALA A 67 -3.87 -7.73 -1.92
N THR A 68 -5.08 -8.29 -1.96
CA THR A 68 -5.82 -8.67 -0.76
C THR A 68 -5.15 -9.81 0.02
N GLU A 69 -4.54 -10.79 -0.66
CA GLU A 69 -3.76 -11.85 -0.01
C GLU A 69 -2.55 -11.29 0.74
N ILE A 70 -1.82 -10.36 0.11
CA ILE A 70 -0.66 -9.71 0.71
C ILE A 70 -1.09 -8.84 1.89
N ALA A 71 -2.16 -8.06 1.73
CA ALA A 71 -2.69 -7.21 2.79
C ALA A 71 -3.15 -8.05 3.99
N ALA A 72 -3.88 -9.15 3.77
CA ALA A 72 -4.31 -10.06 4.82
C ALA A 72 -3.13 -10.70 5.56
N GLY A 73 -2.06 -11.07 4.84
CA GLY A 73 -0.82 -11.56 5.44
C GLY A 73 -0.06 -10.51 6.25
N ASN A 74 -0.34 -9.22 6.05
CA ASN A 74 0.22 -8.09 6.79
C ASN A 74 -0.79 -7.48 7.79
N GLU A 75 -1.83 -8.24 8.18
CA GLU A 75 -2.87 -7.82 9.14
C GLU A 75 -3.72 -6.60 8.69
N ILE A 76 -3.70 -6.26 7.40
CA ILE A 76 -4.57 -5.24 6.81
C ILE A 76 -5.78 -5.92 6.21
N SER A 77 -6.95 -5.67 6.79
CA SER A 77 -8.21 -6.31 6.39
C SER A 77 -9.28 -5.35 5.87
N ARG A 78 -9.13 -4.04 6.11
CA ARG A 78 -10.12 -3.04 5.70
C ARG A 78 -9.81 -2.48 4.32
N PHE A 79 -10.85 -2.36 3.50
CA PHE A 79 -10.77 -1.77 2.16
C PHE A 79 -10.12 -0.38 2.16
N GLN A 80 -10.60 0.50 3.04
CA GLN A 80 -10.16 1.89 3.13
C GLN A 80 -8.72 2.03 3.60
N GLU A 81 -8.16 0.98 4.22
CA GLU A 81 -6.75 0.94 4.60
C GLU A 81 -5.87 0.48 3.43
N MET A 82 -6.43 -0.29 2.49
CA MET A 82 -5.70 -0.81 1.32
C MET A 82 -5.70 0.16 0.13
N PHE A 83 -6.85 0.74 -0.18
CA PHE A 83 -7.05 1.59 -1.34
C PHE A 83 -7.67 2.93 -0.91
N GLU A 84 -6.98 4.01 -1.23
CA GLU A 84 -7.40 5.37 -0.93
C GLU A 84 -7.45 6.17 -2.23
N PHE A 85 -8.59 6.82 -2.46
CA PHE A 85 -8.87 7.60 -3.65
C PHE A 85 -9.13 9.04 -3.24
N ASP A 86 -8.24 9.94 -3.63
CA ASP A 86 -8.34 11.37 -3.40
C ASP A 86 -8.70 12.10 -4.70
N ASN A 87 -10.00 12.34 -4.88
CA ASN A 87 -10.52 13.09 -6.02
C ASN A 87 -10.11 14.57 -6.01
N VAL A 88 -9.77 15.15 -4.85
CA VAL A 88 -9.37 16.56 -4.76
C VAL A 88 -7.99 16.74 -5.38
N ASN A 89 -7.04 15.92 -4.95
CA ASN A 89 -5.66 15.94 -5.44
C ASN A 89 -5.43 15.07 -6.68
N SER A 90 -6.46 14.37 -7.16
CA SER A 90 -6.38 13.41 -8.26
C SER A 90 -5.30 12.34 -8.02
N GLN A 91 -5.35 11.72 -6.84
CA GLN A 91 -4.35 10.78 -6.35
C GLN A 91 -4.98 9.44 -5.95
N VAL A 92 -4.25 8.36 -6.22
CA VAL A 92 -4.55 7.02 -5.73
C VAL A 92 -3.40 6.55 -4.87
N CYS A 93 -3.71 6.09 -3.65
CA CYS A 93 -2.75 5.49 -2.74
C CYS A 93 -3.11 4.02 -2.49
N VAL A 94 -2.09 3.15 -2.52
CA VAL A 94 -2.21 1.73 -2.22
C VAL A 94 -1.30 1.37 -1.05
N LYS A 95 -1.84 0.64 -0.07
CA LYS A 95 -1.10 0.19 1.12
C LYS A 95 -1.38 -1.28 1.41
N LEU A 96 -0.37 -2.12 1.15
CA LEU A 96 -0.45 -3.58 1.38
C LEU A 96 0.39 -4.07 2.57
N SER A 97 1.02 -3.16 3.32
CA SER A 97 1.76 -3.48 4.56
C SER A 97 1.59 -2.39 5.60
N LEU A 98 1.86 -2.68 6.87
CA LEU A 98 1.74 -1.71 7.98
C LEU A 98 2.61 -0.46 7.78
N GLY A 99 3.67 -0.56 6.96
CA GLY A 99 4.59 0.52 6.64
C GLY A 99 4.05 1.53 5.63
N VAL A 100 4.82 1.72 4.56
CA VAL A 100 4.65 2.82 3.62
C VAL A 100 3.49 2.55 2.65
N LYS A 101 2.66 3.58 2.42
CA LYS A 101 1.69 3.62 1.31
C LYS A 101 2.35 4.21 0.06
N THR A 102 2.00 3.68 -1.11
CA THR A 102 2.51 4.17 -2.39
C THR A 102 1.41 4.96 -3.09
N CYS A 103 1.71 6.20 -3.49
CA CYS A 103 0.72 7.10 -4.08
C CYS A 103 1.15 7.58 -5.46
N TYR A 104 0.20 7.65 -6.39
CA TYR A 104 0.40 8.18 -7.74
C TYR A 104 -0.75 9.11 -8.14
N TYR A 105 -0.41 10.13 -8.93
CA TYR A 105 -1.38 11.07 -9.46
C TYR A 105 -1.91 10.59 -10.81
N TYR A 106 -3.21 10.76 -11.04
CA TYR A 106 -3.83 10.63 -12.35
C TYR A 106 -4.13 12.02 -12.93
N PHE A 107 -4.16 12.11 -14.25
CA PHE A 107 -4.31 13.35 -15.01
C PHE A 107 -5.71 13.52 -15.62
N ASN A 108 -6.45 12.44 -15.76
CA ASN A 108 -7.78 12.49 -16.35
C ASN A 108 -8.76 13.28 -15.47
N ASN A 109 -9.63 14.08 -16.10
CA ASN A 109 -10.53 15.00 -15.42
C ASN A 109 -11.80 14.28 -14.94
N VAL A 110 -11.60 13.31 -14.05
CA VAL A 110 -12.66 12.43 -13.56
C VAL A 110 -12.59 12.25 -12.05
N ASP A 111 -13.76 12.10 -11.45
CA ASP A 111 -13.96 11.71 -10.07
C ASP A 111 -14.30 10.22 -9.99
N ILE A 112 -13.71 9.57 -9.00
CA ILE A 112 -13.91 8.16 -8.68
C ILE A 112 -15.06 8.06 -7.69
N ILE A 113 -16.08 7.28 -8.03
CA ILE A 113 -17.35 7.18 -7.30
C ILE A 113 -17.59 5.73 -6.89
N ASP A 114 -18.11 5.56 -5.68
CA ASP A 114 -18.48 4.26 -5.09
C ASP A 114 -17.40 3.19 -5.21
N PRO A 115 -16.16 3.46 -4.75
CA PRO A 115 -15.12 2.44 -4.76
C PRO A 115 -15.46 1.35 -3.75
N GLU A 116 -15.58 0.11 -4.23
CA GLU A 116 -15.94 -1.04 -3.43
C GLU A 116 -15.04 -2.25 -3.73
N MET A 117 -14.85 -3.08 -2.70
CA MET A 117 -14.16 -4.35 -2.85
C MET A 117 -15.16 -5.49 -2.76
N VAL A 118 -15.31 -6.23 -3.85
CA VAL A 118 -16.13 -7.43 -3.90
C VAL A 118 -15.24 -8.62 -3.55
N LEU A 119 -15.37 -9.10 -2.32
CA LEU A 119 -14.67 -10.30 -1.86
C LEU A 119 -15.41 -11.55 -2.36
N GLY A 120 -14.73 -12.38 -3.14
CA GLY A 120 -15.33 -13.56 -3.77
C GLY A 120 -14.35 -14.70 -3.91
N ARG A 121 -14.84 -15.95 -3.89
CA ARG A 121 -14.07 -17.11 -4.38
C ARG A 121 -14.47 -17.33 -5.85
N PRO A 122 -13.54 -17.27 -6.82
CA PRO A 122 -12.08 -17.40 -6.66
C PRO A 122 -11.28 -16.09 -6.68
N ILE A 123 -11.90 -14.92 -6.91
CA ILE A 123 -11.18 -13.66 -7.20
C ILE A 123 -11.79 -12.52 -6.38
N ASN A 124 -10.93 -11.72 -5.75
CA ASN A 124 -11.30 -10.44 -5.14
C ASN A 124 -11.18 -9.31 -6.16
N LEU A 125 -12.24 -8.52 -6.29
CA LEU A 125 -12.35 -7.46 -7.29
C LEU A 125 -12.41 -6.09 -6.62
N LEU A 126 -11.77 -5.12 -7.26
CA LEU A 126 -11.91 -3.70 -6.98
C LEU A 126 -12.81 -3.10 -8.06
N GLU A 127 -13.93 -2.55 -7.65
CA GLU A 127 -14.90 -1.91 -8.54
C GLU A 127 -15.05 -0.44 -8.18
N PHE A 128 -15.10 0.42 -9.20
CA PHE A 128 -15.42 1.83 -9.03
C PHE A 128 -16.00 2.41 -10.32
N ASN A 129 -16.81 3.44 -10.18
CA ASN A 129 -17.34 4.20 -11.29
C ASN A 129 -16.52 5.47 -11.50
N VAL A 130 -16.44 5.90 -12.76
CA VAL A 130 -15.73 7.11 -13.14
C VAL A 130 -16.75 8.11 -13.67
N LYS A 131 -16.72 9.35 -13.17
CA LYS A 131 -17.60 10.43 -13.64
C LYS A 131 -16.77 11.65 -13.96
N GLU A 132 -17.17 12.41 -14.96
CA GLU A 132 -16.55 13.69 -15.26
C GLU A 132 -16.54 14.61 -14.03
N LYS A 133 -15.36 15.17 -13.74
CA LYS A 133 -15.18 16.09 -12.63
C LYS A 133 -15.98 17.34 -12.92
N ALA A 134 -16.90 17.69 -12.03
CA ALA A 134 -17.67 18.92 -12.19
C ALA A 134 -16.70 20.10 -12.23
N ILE A 135 -16.72 20.89 -13.32
CA ILE A 135 -15.95 22.12 -13.40
C ILE A 135 -16.41 22.99 -12.24
N ARG A 136 -15.57 23.11 -11.21
CA ARG A 136 -15.72 24.18 -10.24
C ARG A 136 -15.46 25.44 -11.04
N SER A 137 -16.52 26.18 -11.39
CA SER A 137 -16.34 27.51 -11.95
C SER A 137 -15.53 28.28 -10.92
N SER A 138 -14.27 28.55 -11.25
CA SER A 138 -13.46 29.53 -10.56
C SER A 138 -14.17 30.87 -10.75
N ASN A 139 -15.12 31.19 -9.87
CA ASN A 139 -15.54 32.55 -9.66
C ASN A 139 -14.48 33.17 -8.75
N GLU A 140 -13.46 33.74 -9.39
CA GLU A 140 -12.66 34.85 -8.87
C GLU A 140 -12.01 35.59 -10.04
#